data_AF-A0AAW8JE61-F1
#
_entry.id   AF-A0AAW8JE61-F1
#
_cell.length_a   1.000
_cell.length_b   1.000
_cell.length_c   1.000
_cell.angle_alpha   90.00
_cell.angle_beta   90.00
_cell.angle_gamma   90.00
#
_symmetry.space_group_name_H-M   'P 1'
#
loop_
_entity.id
_entity.type
_entity.pdbx_description
1 polymer ?
#
loop_
_entity_poly.entity_id
_entity_poly.type
_entity_poly.pdbx_seq_one_letter_code
_entity_poly.pdbx_strand_id
1 'polypeptide(L)' 'MEALKQWLVLKRQQQNLSQLELAQILGKSISYVQHVEEGLYVPELSEYLHYCSALSADPSEGINLIDLAIPPN' A
#
# COMPACT_ATOMS: atom_id res chain seq x y z
N MET A 1 -10.68 -2.63 3.01
CA MET A 1 -10.07 -3.48 1.96
C MET A 1 -8.92 -4.27 2.56
N GLU A 2 -9.22 -5.43 3.15
CA GLU A 2 -8.23 -6.25 3.87
C GLU A 2 -7.14 -6.79 2.93
N ALA A 3 -7.51 -7.23 1.73
CA ALA A 3 -6.57 -7.76 0.76
C ALA A 3 -5.51 -6.73 0.32
N LEU A 4 -5.91 -5.47 0.06
CA LEU A 4 -4.99 -4.43 -0.36
C LEU A 4 -3.96 -4.10 0.72
N LYS A 5 -4.40 -3.91 1.98
CA LYS A 5 -3.47 -3.52 3.05
C LYS A 5 -2.45 -4.64 3.34
N GLN A 6 -2.89 -5.90 3.33
CA GLN A 6 -1.99 -7.05 3.50
C GLN A 6 -0.99 -7.14 2.34
N TRP A 7 -1.44 -6.89 1.11
CA TRP A 7 -0.56 -6.86 -0.06
C TRP A 7 0.49 -5.74 0.02
N LEU A 8 0.11 -4.53 0.47
CA LEU A 8 1.06 -3.43 0.66
C LEU A 8 2.13 -3.75 1.71
N VAL A 9 1.74 -4.36 2.84
CA VAL A 9 2.68 -4.84 3.87
C VAL A 9 3.64 -5.85 3.29
N LEU A 10 3.14 -6.83 2.53
CA LEU A 10 3.94 -7.88 1.91
C LEU A 10 4.94 -7.29 0.91
N LYS A 11 4.52 -6.37 0.03
CA LYS A 11 5.40 -5.70 -0.94
C LYS A 11 6.51 -4.90 -0.25
N ARG A 12 6.19 -4.19 0.84
CA ARG A 12 7.21 -3.51 1.66
C ARG A 12 8.23 -4.48 2.24
N GLN A 13 7.77 -5.58 2.82
CA GLN A 13 8.63 -6.60 3.42
C GLN A 13 9.50 -7.31 2.36
N GLN A 14 9.00 -7.54 1.15
CA GLN A 14 9.77 -8.10 0.03
C GLN A 14 10.92 -7.18 -0.40
N GLN A 15 10.76 -5.86 -0.25
CA GLN A 15 11.83 -4.88 -0.47
C GLN A 15 12.78 -4.75 0.75
N ASN A 16 12.58 -5.54 1.81
CA ASN A 16 13.30 -5.46 3.08
C ASN A 16 13.24 -4.07 3.75
N LEU A 17 12.16 -3.32 3.54
CA LEU A 17 11.98 -1.99 4.11
C LEU A 17 11.21 -2.07 5.44
N SER A 18 11.68 -1.32 6.43
CA SER A 18 10.86 -0.94 7.59
C SER A 18 9.80 0.10 7.23
N GLN A 19 8.80 0.30 8.09
CA GLN A 19 7.80 1.36 7.90
C GLN A 19 8.43 2.76 7.91
N LEU A 20 9.50 2.95 8.70
CA LEU A 20 10.25 4.21 8.76
C LEU A 20 10.98 4.49 7.44
N GLU A 21 11.67 3.49 6.89
CA GLU A 21 12.39 3.64 5.62
C GLU A 21 11.43 3.92 4.47
N LEU A 22 10.29 3.22 4.42
CA LEU A 22 9.26 3.51 3.42
C LEU A 22 8.71 4.93 3.57
N ALA A 23 8.43 5.37 4.81
CA ALA A 23 7.95 6.73 5.06
C ALA A 23 8.95 7.80 4.57
N GLN A 24 10.25 7.56 4.76
CA GLN A 24 11.31 8.44 4.25
C GLN A 24 11.34 8.49 2.73
N ILE A 25 11.21 7.34 2.04
CA ILE A 25 11.16 7.27 0.57
C ILE A 25 9.93 8.04 0.04
N LEU A 26 8.80 7.94 0.73
CA LEU A 26 7.55 8.61 0.36
C LEU A 26 7.53 10.11 0.71
N GLY A 27 8.50 10.60 1.50
CA GLY A 27 8.44 11.94 2.06
C GLY A 27 7.24 12.15 3.00
N LYS A 28 6.81 11.10 3.71
CA LYS A 28 5.65 11.07 4.61
C LYS A 28 6.08 10.73 6.04
N SER A 29 5.14 10.84 6.99
CA SER A 29 5.36 10.41 8.37
C SER A 29 5.27 8.88 8.50
N ILE A 30 5.90 8.31 9.53
CA ILE A 30 5.74 6.89 9.86
C ILE A 30 4.26 6.52 10.11
N SER A 31 3.51 7.41 10.76
CA SER A 31 2.08 7.21 11.03
C SER A 31 1.24 7.13 9.76
N TYR A 32 1.62 7.82 8.69
CA TYR A 32 0.96 7.67 7.39
C TYR A 32 1.07 6.22 6.90
N VAL A 33 2.28 5.65 6.90
CA VAL A 33 2.52 4.25 6.49
C VAL A 33 1.77 3.28 7.40
N GLN A 34 1.81 3.48 8.72
CA GLN A 34 1.07 2.66 9.68
C GLN A 34 -0.44 2.68 9.43
N HIS A 35 -1.04 3.86 9.28
CA HIS A 35 -2.47 3.97 9.04
C HIS A 35 -2.89 3.34 7.71
N VAL A 36 -2.05 3.43 6.66
CA VAL A 36 -2.30 2.72 5.39
C VAL A 36 -2.28 1.21 5.59
N GLU A 37 -1.24 0.69 6.24
CA GLU A 37 -1.05 -0.77 6.43
C GLU A 37 -2.08 -1.38 7.41
N GLU A 38 -2.58 -0.60 8.36
CA GLU A 38 -3.65 -1.00 9.28
C GLU A 38 -5.05 -0.87 8.65
N GLY A 39 -5.17 -0.09 7.57
CA GLY A 39 -6.44 0.23 6.90
C GLY A 39 -7.23 1.35 7.58
N LEU A 40 -6.60 2.13 8.47
CA LEU A 40 -7.16 3.33 9.09
C LEU A 40 -7.18 4.52 8.13
N TYR A 41 -6.35 4.48 7.09
CA TYR A 41 -6.30 5.46 6.02
C TYR A 41 -6.30 4.76 4.66
N VAL A 42 -7.20 5.17 3.78
CA VAL A 42 -7.23 4.70 2.38
C VAL A 42 -6.58 5.79 1.52
N PRO A 43 -5.41 5.53 0.92
CA PRO A 43 -4.76 6.49 0.04
C PRO A 43 -5.65 6.87 -1.14
N GLU A 44 -5.59 8.13 -1.55
CA GLU A 44 -6.12 8.52 -2.86
C GLU A 44 -5.32 7.85 -3.99
N LEU A 45 -5.86 7.83 -5.21
CA LEU A 45 -5.21 7.14 -6.33
C LEU A 45 -3.77 7.63 -6.58
N SER A 46 -3.54 8.94 -6.53
CA SER A 46 -2.20 9.53 -6.69
C SER A 46 -1.22 9.06 -5.62
N GLU A 47 -1.67 9.00 -4.36
CA GLU A 47 -0.89 8.54 -3.23
C GLU A 47 -0.64 7.03 -3.29
N TYR A 48 -1.63 6.25 -3.71
CA TYR A 48 -1.48 4.82 -3.95
C TYR A 48 -0.43 4.53 -5.05
N LEU A 49 -0.48 5.26 -6.17
CA LEU A 49 0.51 5.15 -7.24
C LEU A 49 1.91 5.51 -6.75
N HIS A 50 2.04 6.57 -5.95
CA HIS A 50 3.31 6.96 -5.35
C HIS A 50 3.82 5.88 -4.36
N TYR A 51 2.92 5.30 -3.56
CA TYR A 51 3.21 4.19 -2.66
C TYR A 51 3.76 2.97 -3.40
N CYS A 52 3.10 2.57 -4.48
CA CYS A 52 3.52 1.45 -5.32
C CYS A 52 4.87 1.72 -5.99
N SER A 53 5.11 2.96 -6.46
CA SER A 53 6.39 3.37 -7.01
C SER A 53 7.53 3.24 -6.01
N ALA A 54 7.32 3.65 -4.74
CA ALA A 54 8.32 3.51 -3.69
C ALA A 54 8.64 2.03 -3.35
N LEU A 55 7.70 1.13 -3.61
CA LEU A 55 7.85 -0.30 -3.39
C LEU A 55 8.33 -1.07 -4.62
N SER A 56 8.55 -0.39 -5.76
CA SER A 56 8.76 -1.04 -7.06
C SER A 56 7.68 -2.11 -7.36
N ALA A 57 6.44 -1.84 -6.97
CA ALA A 57 5.29 -2.72 -7.15
C ALA A 57 4.42 -2.23 -8.31
N ASP A 58 3.84 -3.16 -9.08
CA ASP A 58 2.84 -2.82 -10.10
C ASP A 58 1.49 -2.50 -9.44
N PRO A 59 0.96 -1.27 -9.60
CA PRO A 59 -0.34 -0.89 -9.02
C PRO A 59 -1.51 -1.74 -9.52
N SER A 60 -1.42 -2.32 -10.72
CA SER A 60 -2.49 -3.14 -11.27
C SER A 60 -2.72 -4.42 -10.45
N GLU A 61 -1.66 -4.98 -9.84
CA GLU A 61 -1.78 -6.13 -8.95
C GLU A 61 -2.69 -5.81 -7.75
N GLY A 62 -2.48 -4.67 -7.10
CA GLY A 62 -3.27 -4.27 -5.94
C GLY A 62 -4.71 -3.90 -6.32
N ILE A 63 -4.92 -3.28 -7.49
CA ILE A 63 -6.28 -3.00 -8.00
C ILE A 63 -7.04 -4.30 -8.27
N ASN A 64 -6.40 -5.29 -8.88
CA ASN A 64 -7.03 -6.60 -9.14
C ASN A 64 -7.45 -7.31 -7.85
N LEU A 65 -6.69 -7.15 -6.76
CA LEU A 65 -7.08 -7.68 -5.45
C LEU A 65 -8.34 -7.03 -4.88
N ILE A 66 -8.57 -5.75 -5.19
CA ILE A 66 -9.80 -5.05 -4.81
C ILE A 66 -10.98 -5.58 -5.63
N ASP A 67 -10.81 -5.69 -6.94
CA ASP A 67 -11.83 -6.19 -7.86
C ASP A 67 -12.31 -7.59 -7.47
N LEU A 68 -11.38 -8.50 -7.16
CA LEU A 68 -11.69 -9.85 -6.68
C LEU A 68 -12.35 -9.88 -5.30
N ALA A 69 -12.12 -8.86 -4.46
CA ALA A 69 -12.69 -8.77 -3.13
C ALA A 69 -14.07 -8.11 -3.10
N ILE A 70 -14.51 -7.50 -4.20
CA ILE A 70 -15.86 -6.95 -4.37
C ILE A 70 -16.76 -8.08 -4.92
N PRO A 71 -17.80 -8.50 -4.20
CA PRO A 71 -18.73 -9.49 -4.74
C PRO A 71 -19.41 -8.93 -6.00
N PRO A 72 -19.64 -9.75 -7.03
CA PRO A 72 -20.42 -9.31 -8.19
C PRO A 72 -21.83 -8.92 -7.73
N ASN A 73 -22.32 -7.77 -8.24
CA ASN A 73 -23.70 -7.33 -8.06
C ASN A 73 -24.67 -8.26 -8.79
#